data_AF-A0A1E7Q170-F1
#
_entry.id   AF-A0A1E7Q170-F1
#
_cell.length_a   1.000
_cell.length_b   1.000
_cell.length_c   1.000
_cell.angle_alpha   90.00
_cell.angle_beta   90.00
_cell.angle_gamma   90.00
#
_symmetry.space_group_name_H-M   'P 1'
#
loop_
_entity.id
_entity.type
_entity.pdbx_description
1 polymer ?
#
loop_
_entity_poly.entity_id
_entity_poly.type
_entity_poly.pdbx_seq_one_letter_code
_entity_poly.pdbx_strand_id
1 'polypeptide(L)'
;MALPGGLIPCGEWKPPAGSVQRTLKEAARNGWRFLQKGFRPDEQPLEKPKDTASLSERQRARYAPLPDWTQRGRELGAALDELEDDGAIKVIVAPPFAGLGTPLELLAKIRGWRIIEPPEDLFMSPQDAASWWRERSTESPWLVPDLAQFWLRHRSGLALIREFLIRVARDEQGQGVVGCSSWCWEFWAHYMPEVPIYPYTLAPLDGAGLADWFTALARNPHGRALRVRMANNDRWALLPDGACDDADKRSTFLQDLAAKARGNSGVALAIWRQALQTEPEGDEDDEDDPAPDPAETPETSKPCDCWVLPLDRITLPGMPGNSSRKLTHLLHAMLLHSGLSEERLALTTGLNDQEVSVSLAALRRAELVVQEGGGWRVTVLGYPAVRRRLQSDGYPLDRF
;
A
#
# COMPACT_ATOMS: atom_id res chain seq x y z
N MET A 1 -17.60 -8.14 -1.82
CA MET A 1 -16.61 -8.93 -2.56
C MET A 1 -15.93 -9.80 -1.50
N ALA A 2 -15.03 -10.72 -1.83
CA ALA A 2 -14.20 -11.35 -0.79
C ALA A 2 -12.89 -10.57 -0.71
N LEU A 3 -12.28 -10.50 0.47
CA LEU A 3 -10.96 -9.91 0.64
C LEU A 3 -9.99 -10.64 -0.33
N PRO A 4 -9.43 -9.99 -1.36
CA PRO A 4 -8.74 -10.71 -2.43
C PRO A 4 -7.58 -11.56 -1.90
N GLY A 5 -7.71 -12.88 -2.02
CA GLY A 5 -6.75 -13.88 -1.54
C GLY A 5 -6.79 -14.19 -0.03
N GLY A 6 -7.64 -13.52 0.76
CA GLY A 6 -7.83 -13.81 2.19
C GLY A 6 -6.67 -13.38 3.10
N LEU A 7 -6.76 -13.81 4.37
CA LEU A 7 -5.67 -13.71 5.34
C LEU A 7 -4.85 -15.01 5.32
N ILE A 8 -3.53 -14.88 5.26
CA ILE A 8 -2.59 -16.00 5.30
C ILE A 8 -1.56 -15.80 6.42
N PRO A 9 -0.97 -16.85 6.98
CA PRO A 9 0.17 -16.71 7.89
C PRO A 9 1.30 -15.93 7.22
N CYS A 10 1.95 -15.02 7.94
CA CYS A 10 3.05 -14.24 7.38
C CYS A 10 4.14 -15.14 6.79
N GLY A 11 4.41 -16.30 7.42
CA GLY A 11 5.34 -17.34 6.98
C GLY A 11 5.17 -17.79 5.53
N GLU A 12 3.94 -17.80 5.04
CA GLU A 12 3.57 -18.32 3.71
C GLU A 12 3.61 -17.25 2.62
N TRP A 13 3.74 -15.98 3.00
CA TRP A 13 3.74 -14.86 2.07
C TRP A 13 4.95 -14.93 1.13
N LYS A 14 4.70 -14.80 -0.19
CA LYS A 14 5.72 -14.79 -1.25
C LYS A 14 5.43 -13.67 -2.26
N PRO A 15 6.47 -12.98 -2.75
CA PRO A 15 6.26 -11.93 -3.75
C PRO A 15 5.78 -12.55 -5.07
N PRO A 16 4.85 -11.89 -5.79
CA PRO A 16 4.41 -12.36 -7.11
C PRO A 16 5.55 -12.25 -8.13
N ALA A 17 5.61 -13.23 -9.03
CA ALA A 17 6.65 -13.30 -10.06
C ALA A 17 6.34 -12.38 -11.27
N GLY A 18 7.35 -11.65 -11.74
CA GLY A 18 7.26 -10.85 -12.96
C GLY A 18 7.49 -11.69 -14.23
N SER A 19 7.23 -11.10 -15.39
CA SER A 19 7.50 -11.76 -16.67
C SER A 19 9.01 -11.89 -16.96
N VAL A 20 9.40 -12.93 -17.72
CA VAL A 20 10.80 -13.23 -18.05
C VAL A 20 11.51 -12.06 -18.76
N GLN A 21 10.80 -11.37 -19.66
CA GLN A 21 11.32 -10.21 -20.37
C GLN A 21 11.69 -9.06 -19.42
N ARG A 22 10.92 -8.89 -18.33
CA ARG A 22 11.21 -7.88 -17.33
C ARG A 22 12.39 -8.24 -16.45
N THR A 23 12.54 -9.49 -16.03
CA THR A 23 13.67 -9.95 -15.21
C THR A 23 15.01 -9.67 -15.90
N LEU A 24 15.08 -9.88 -17.23
CA LEU A 24 16.24 -9.54 -18.05
C LEU A 24 16.46 -8.03 -18.18
N LYS A 25 15.39 -7.24 -18.38
CA LYS A 25 15.46 -5.78 -18.50
C LYS A 25 15.84 -5.10 -17.18
N GLU A 26 15.35 -5.61 -16.05
CA GLU A 26 15.74 -5.15 -14.71
C GLU A 26 17.18 -5.51 -14.37
N ALA A 27 17.63 -6.72 -14.70
CA ALA A 27 19.05 -7.11 -14.55
C ALA A 27 19.97 -6.19 -15.39
N ALA A 28 19.61 -5.91 -16.64
CA ALA A 28 20.35 -5.00 -17.50
C ALA A 28 20.37 -3.56 -16.97
N ARG A 29 19.22 -3.04 -16.51
CA ARG A 29 19.12 -1.69 -15.95
C ARG A 29 19.87 -1.55 -14.62
N ASN A 30 19.85 -2.60 -13.79
CA ASN A 30 20.59 -2.64 -12.54
C ASN A 30 22.11 -2.71 -12.79
N GLY A 31 22.56 -3.46 -13.80
CA GLY A 31 23.95 -3.45 -14.26
C GLY A 31 24.40 -2.09 -14.84
N TRP A 32 23.52 -1.41 -15.58
CA TRP A 32 23.82 -0.09 -16.17
C TRP A 32 23.92 1.03 -15.13
N ARG A 33 23.12 0.98 -14.05
CA ARG A 33 23.18 1.97 -12.95
C ARG A 33 24.49 1.96 -12.18
N PHE A 34 25.23 0.85 -12.16
CA PHE A 34 26.57 0.79 -11.58
C PHE A 34 27.65 1.44 -12.46
N LEU A 35 27.38 1.61 -13.76
CA LEU A 35 28.33 2.18 -14.74
C LEU A 35 28.07 3.65 -15.07
N GLN A 36 26.99 4.27 -14.57
CA GLN A 36 26.68 5.68 -14.82
C GLN A 36 27.30 6.65 -13.81
N LYS A 37 28.63 6.78 -13.86
CA LYS A 37 29.26 8.09 -13.82
C LYS A 37 29.43 8.57 -15.27
N GLY A 38 28.48 9.37 -15.77
CA GLY A 38 28.76 10.28 -16.89
C GLY A 38 28.28 9.93 -18.31
N PHE A 39 27.31 9.05 -18.55
CA PHE A 39 26.76 8.87 -19.91
C PHE A 39 25.25 8.65 -19.93
N ARG A 40 24.51 9.53 -20.63
CA ARG A 40 23.12 9.31 -21.08
C ARG A 40 23.18 8.47 -22.36
N PRO A 41 22.59 7.26 -22.40
CA PRO A 41 22.41 6.56 -23.66
C PRO A 41 21.12 7.04 -24.33
N ASP A 42 21.19 7.25 -25.64
CA ASP A 42 20.05 7.39 -26.54
C ASP A 42 19.09 6.21 -26.37
N GLU A 43 17.85 6.50 -26.00
CA GLU A 43 16.73 5.59 -26.19
C GLU A 43 16.34 5.62 -27.67
N GLN A 44 16.54 4.50 -28.37
CA GLN A 44 16.03 4.33 -29.73
C GLN A 44 14.51 4.57 -29.75
N PRO A 45 13.97 5.29 -30.76
CA PRO A 45 12.57 5.67 -30.77
C PRO A 45 11.68 4.46 -31.06
N LEU A 46 11.20 3.84 -29.98
CA LEU A 46 10.07 2.90 -30.01
C LEU A 46 8.81 3.66 -30.40
N GLU A 47 8.11 3.13 -31.41
CA GLU A 47 6.86 3.57 -32.04
C GLU A 47 6.10 4.70 -31.33
N LYS A 48 5.78 5.74 -32.13
CA LYS A 48 4.97 6.88 -31.70
C LYS A 48 3.64 6.35 -31.16
N PRO A 49 3.33 6.54 -29.86
CA PRO A 49 2.03 6.18 -29.33
C PRO A 49 0.93 6.97 -30.05
N LYS A 50 -0.29 6.41 -30.08
CA LYS A 50 -1.50 7.19 -30.37
C LYS A 50 -1.51 8.42 -29.46
N ASP A 51 -1.92 9.58 -29.98
CA ASP A 51 -2.16 10.76 -29.15
C ASP A 51 -3.21 10.38 -28.09
N THR A 52 -2.79 10.33 -26.83
CA THR A 52 -3.61 9.92 -25.67
C THR A 52 -3.44 10.94 -24.57
N ALA A 53 -4.53 11.40 -23.97
CA ALA A 53 -4.52 12.39 -22.90
C ALA A 53 -4.51 11.74 -21.50
N SER A 54 -4.00 12.47 -20.51
CA SER A 54 -4.09 12.05 -19.11
C SER A 54 -5.52 12.21 -18.58
N LEU A 55 -6.01 11.24 -17.82
CA LEU A 55 -7.35 11.30 -17.22
C LEU A 55 -7.52 12.46 -16.23
N SER A 56 -8.68 13.13 -16.28
CA SER A 56 -9.17 14.03 -15.23
C SER A 56 -9.46 13.27 -13.92
N GLU A 57 -9.57 13.97 -12.78
CA GLU A 57 -9.85 13.32 -11.49
C GLU A 57 -11.19 12.59 -11.47
N ARG A 58 -12.22 13.15 -12.11
CA ARG A 58 -13.54 12.51 -12.27
C ARG A 58 -13.43 11.23 -13.08
N GLN A 59 -12.70 11.25 -14.21
CA GLN A 59 -12.47 10.06 -15.02
C GLN A 59 -11.68 8.99 -14.27
N ARG A 60 -10.65 9.36 -13.48
CA ARG A 60 -9.91 8.42 -12.63
C ARG A 60 -10.80 7.81 -11.55
N ALA A 61 -11.67 8.59 -10.94
CA ALA A 61 -12.64 8.10 -9.95
C ALA A 61 -13.63 7.12 -10.59
N ARG A 62 -14.01 7.34 -11.85
CA ARG A 62 -14.89 6.44 -12.60
C ARG A 62 -14.22 5.14 -13.04
N TYR A 63 -13.00 5.20 -13.60
CA TYR A 63 -12.33 4.04 -14.19
C TYR A 63 -11.53 3.21 -13.20
N ALA A 64 -11.08 3.79 -12.10
CA ALA A 64 -10.29 3.09 -11.11
C ALA A 64 -10.60 3.64 -9.72
N PRO A 65 -11.85 3.52 -9.22
CA PRO A 65 -12.27 4.09 -7.94
C PRO A 65 -11.41 3.58 -6.78
N LEU A 66 -11.39 4.38 -5.70
CA LEU A 66 -10.82 3.92 -4.43
C LEU A 66 -11.74 2.84 -3.82
N PRO A 67 -11.18 1.87 -3.08
CA PRO A 67 -11.97 0.81 -2.46
C PRO A 67 -12.94 1.36 -1.41
N ASP A 68 -14.12 0.75 -1.30
CA ASP A 68 -15.03 0.96 -0.18
C ASP A 68 -14.42 0.37 1.10
N TRP A 69 -13.96 1.24 1.99
CA TRP A 69 -13.33 0.86 3.25
C TRP A 69 -14.29 0.18 4.22
N THR A 70 -15.59 0.48 4.15
CA THR A 70 -16.60 -0.18 4.98
C THR A 70 -16.81 -1.61 4.52
N GLN A 71 -16.93 -1.82 3.21
CA GLN A 71 -17.00 -3.16 2.64
C GLN A 71 -15.74 -3.96 2.97
N ARG A 72 -14.55 -3.37 2.78
CA ARG A 72 -13.28 -3.99 3.19
C ARG A 72 -13.24 -4.36 4.67
N GLY A 73 -13.77 -3.53 5.56
CA GLY A 73 -13.88 -3.83 6.99
C GLY A 73 -14.71 -5.08 7.24
N ARG A 74 -15.85 -5.23 6.57
CA ARG A 74 -16.69 -6.44 6.68
C ARG A 74 -15.99 -7.68 6.15
N GLU A 75 -15.31 -7.57 5.01
CA GLU A 75 -14.56 -8.66 4.40
C GLU A 75 -13.40 -9.12 5.29
N LEU A 76 -12.69 -8.17 5.91
CA LEU A 76 -11.66 -8.47 6.89
C LEU A 76 -12.23 -9.13 8.15
N GLY A 77 -13.40 -8.67 8.61
CA GLY A 77 -14.12 -9.31 9.72
C GLY A 77 -14.46 -10.77 9.43
N ALA A 78 -15.02 -11.05 8.25
CA ALA A 78 -15.31 -12.43 7.83
C ALA A 78 -14.04 -13.29 7.79
N ALA A 79 -12.94 -12.76 7.22
CA ALA A 79 -11.66 -13.46 7.19
C ALA A 79 -11.08 -13.72 8.60
N LEU A 80 -11.30 -12.82 9.57
CA LEU A 80 -10.87 -13.00 10.95
C LEU A 80 -11.69 -14.08 11.70
N ASP A 81 -12.96 -14.25 11.34
CA ASP A 81 -13.86 -15.27 11.91
C ASP A 81 -13.52 -16.68 11.39
N GLU A 82 -12.96 -16.77 10.17
CA GLU A 82 -12.48 -18.03 9.60
C GLU A 82 -11.18 -18.54 10.27
N LEU A 83 -10.43 -17.65 10.92
CA LEU A 83 -9.25 -18.05 11.71
C LEU A 83 -9.69 -18.72 13.00
N GLU A 84 -9.07 -19.86 13.34
CA GLU A 84 -9.34 -20.60 14.59
C GLU A 84 -9.40 -19.64 15.79
N ASP A 85 -10.44 -19.81 16.62
CA ASP A 85 -10.69 -18.98 17.80
C ASP A 85 -10.17 -19.73 19.04
N ASP A 86 -8.89 -19.53 19.34
CA ASP A 86 -8.25 -19.99 20.58
C ASP A 86 -8.41 -19.00 21.74
N GLY A 87 -9.13 -17.89 21.52
CA GLY A 87 -9.26 -16.80 22.49
C GLY A 87 -8.03 -15.91 22.60
N ALA A 88 -6.99 -16.14 21.79
CA ALA A 88 -5.74 -15.37 21.81
C ALA A 88 -5.81 -14.10 20.95
N ILE A 89 -4.75 -13.29 21.04
CA ILE A 89 -4.59 -12.09 20.22
C ILE A 89 -4.27 -12.46 18.77
N LYS A 90 -5.05 -11.92 17.84
CA LYS A 90 -4.78 -12.02 16.40
C LYS A 90 -4.01 -10.79 15.93
N VAL A 91 -2.75 -10.97 15.52
CA VAL A 91 -1.91 -9.88 14.98
C VAL A 91 -1.95 -9.91 13.45
N ILE A 92 -2.37 -8.80 12.85
CA ILE A 92 -2.44 -8.62 11.39
C ILE A 92 -1.35 -7.63 10.97
N VAL A 93 -0.38 -8.14 10.23
CA VAL A 93 0.76 -7.39 9.72
C VAL A 93 0.57 -7.11 8.23
N ALA A 94 0.78 -5.87 7.80
CA ALA A 94 0.68 -5.52 6.39
C ALA A 94 1.72 -4.48 5.98
N PRO A 95 2.22 -4.52 4.73
CA PRO A 95 3.06 -3.46 4.22
C PRO A 95 2.31 -2.12 4.18
N PRO A 96 3.03 -0.99 4.28
CA PRO A 96 2.46 0.33 4.07
C PRO A 96 1.60 0.36 2.81
N PHE A 97 0.45 1.05 2.87
CA PHE A 97 -0.50 1.20 1.76
C PHE A 97 -1.27 -0.07 1.36
N ALA A 98 -1.12 -1.19 2.07
CA ALA A 98 -1.98 -2.36 1.83
C ALA A 98 -3.46 -2.11 2.21
N GLY A 99 -3.73 -1.03 2.95
CA GLY A 99 -5.08 -0.57 3.30
C GLY A 99 -5.69 -1.30 4.50
N LEU A 100 -4.92 -1.53 5.55
CA LEU A 100 -5.37 -2.29 6.73
C LEU A 100 -6.01 -1.41 7.83
N GLY A 101 -5.40 -0.26 8.15
CA GLY A 101 -5.79 0.56 9.31
C GLY A 101 -7.27 1.00 9.31
N THR A 102 -7.70 1.71 8.26
CA THR A 102 -9.09 2.21 8.16
C THR A 102 -10.13 1.08 8.18
N PRO A 103 -9.97 -0.03 7.42
CA PRO A 103 -10.87 -1.17 7.56
C PRO A 103 -10.95 -1.79 8.96
N LEU A 104 -9.82 -1.90 9.68
CA LEU A 104 -9.82 -2.40 11.05
C LEU A 104 -10.63 -1.50 11.99
N GLU A 105 -10.42 -0.19 11.94
CA GLU A 105 -11.18 0.77 12.76
C GLU A 105 -12.69 0.70 12.46
N LEU A 106 -13.06 0.62 11.17
CA LEU A 106 -14.45 0.48 10.76
C LEU A 106 -15.05 -0.85 11.22
N LEU A 107 -14.28 -1.95 11.14
CA LEU A 107 -14.67 -3.24 11.65
C LEU A 107 -14.96 -3.19 13.16
N ALA A 108 -14.06 -2.59 13.96
CA ALA A 108 -14.27 -2.44 15.39
C ALA A 108 -15.54 -1.64 15.71
N LYS A 109 -15.80 -0.56 14.96
CA LYS A 109 -17.05 0.22 15.09
C LYS A 109 -18.28 -0.62 14.76
N ILE A 110 -18.24 -1.43 13.70
CA ILE A 110 -19.35 -2.32 13.29
C ILE A 110 -19.61 -3.39 14.35
N ARG A 111 -18.56 -3.95 14.96
CA ARG A 111 -18.66 -5.03 15.97
C ARG A 111 -18.80 -4.54 17.41
N GLY A 112 -18.74 -3.22 17.65
CA GLY A 112 -18.75 -2.65 18.99
C GLY A 112 -17.51 -2.98 19.82
N TRP A 113 -16.37 -3.26 19.17
CA TRP A 113 -15.11 -3.54 19.85
C TRP A 113 -14.49 -2.26 20.42
N ARG A 114 -13.80 -2.39 21.54
CA ARG A 114 -13.09 -1.26 22.14
C ARG A 114 -11.83 -0.95 21.34
N ILE A 115 -11.76 0.24 20.75
CA ILE A 115 -10.53 0.71 20.11
C ILE A 115 -9.60 1.26 21.19
N ILE A 116 -8.38 0.74 21.25
CA ILE A 116 -7.31 1.24 22.09
C ILE A 116 -6.49 2.22 21.25
N GLU A 117 -6.44 3.47 21.69
CA GLU A 117 -5.64 4.53 21.08
C GLU A 117 -4.29 4.69 21.80
N PRO A 118 -3.24 5.11 21.11
CA PRO A 118 -1.95 5.38 21.74
C PRO A 118 -2.06 6.56 22.72
N PRO A 119 -1.29 6.56 23.83
CA PRO A 119 -1.21 7.73 24.70
C PRO A 119 -0.52 8.91 23.99
N GLU A 120 -0.86 10.13 24.39
CA GLU A 120 -0.22 11.34 23.87
C GLU A 120 1.29 11.35 24.14
N ASP A 121 1.67 11.00 25.37
CA ASP A 121 3.04 10.81 25.79
C ASP A 121 3.45 9.33 25.70
N LEU A 122 4.46 9.05 24.87
CA LEU A 122 5.03 7.72 24.68
C LEU A 122 6.24 7.47 25.60
N PHE A 123 6.71 8.49 26.33
CA PHE A 123 7.88 8.40 27.20
C PHE A 123 7.50 7.99 28.62
N MET A 124 7.16 6.72 28.76
CA MET A 124 6.72 6.13 30.01
C MET A 124 7.84 5.37 30.73
N SER A 125 7.79 5.36 32.07
CA SER A 125 8.53 4.35 32.83
C SER A 125 7.90 2.96 32.63
N PRO A 126 8.63 1.86 32.89
CA PRO A 126 8.03 0.52 32.85
C PRO A 126 6.82 0.35 33.78
N GLN A 127 6.83 1.01 34.94
CA GLN A 127 5.73 0.95 35.92
C GLN A 127 4.48 1.67 35.40
N ASP A 128 4.66 2.82 34.74
CA ASP A 128 3.55 3.58 34.15
C ASP A 128 2.97 2.83 32.96
N ALA A 129 3.80 2.24 32.10
CA ALA A 129 3.35 1.40 30.99
C ALA A 129 2.52 0.19 31.48
N ALA A 130 2.96 -0.48 32.55
CA ALA A 130 2.23 -1.59 33.14
C ALA A 130 0.87 -1.15 33.73
N SER A 131 0.83 0.03 34.35
CA SER A 131 -0.42 0.58 34.89
C SER A 131 -1.37 0.98 33.76
N TRP A 132 -0.85 1.62 32.71
CA TRP A 132 -1.61 2.03 31.54
C TRP A 132 -2.33 0.86 30.85
N TRP A 133 -1.63 -0.26 30.60
CA TRP A 133 -2.24 -1.46 30.02
C TRP A 133 -3.25 -2.12 30.96
N ARG A 134 -3.00 -2.11 32.29
CA ARG A 134 -3.92 -2.72 33.26
C ARG A 134 -5.29 -2.03 33.28
N GLU A 135 -5.31 -0.70 33.17
CA GLU A 135 -6.55 0.10 33.12
C GLU A 135 -7.39 -0.15 31.84
N ARG A 136 -6.78 -0.73 30.80
CA ARG A 136 -7.39 -0.94 29.48
C ARG A 136 -7.73 -2.40 29.20
N SER A 137 -7.27 -3.30 30.07
CA SER A 137 -7.63 -4.72 30.06
C SER A 137 -9.07 -4.90 30.55
N THR A 138 -10.00 -5.20 29.64
CA THR A 138 -11.41 -5.43 29.95
C THR A 138 -11.97 -6.62 29.18
N GLU A 139 -13.03 -7.22 29.72
CA GLU A 139 -13.74 -8.47 29.34
C GLU A 139 -14.33 -8.51 27.90
N SER A 140 -14.07 -7.49 27.07
CA SER A 140 -14.60 -7.36 25.70
C SER A 140 -13.47 -7.38 24.67
N PRO A 141 -13.70 -7.92 23.46
CA PRO A 141 -12.74 -7.84 22.38
C PRO A 141 -12.30 -6.39 22.11
N TRP A 142 -10.99 -6.20 21.96
CA TRP A 142 -10.39 -4.90 21.73
C TRP A 142 -9.60 -4.87 20.41
N LEU A 143 -9.39 -3.67 19.89
CA LEU A 143 -8.61 -3.42 18.68
C LEU A 143 -7.49 -2.42 18.98
N VAL A 144 -6.26 -2.76 18.62
CA VAL A 144 -5.18 -1.78 18.37
C VAL A 144 -5.07 -1.61 16.85
N PRO A 145 -5.41 -0.45 16.25
CA PRO A 145 -5.45 -0.30 14.79
C PRO A 145 -4.07 -0.35 14.13
N ASP A 146 -3.07 0.29 14.75
CA ASP A 146 -1.69 0.30 14.27
C ASP A 146 -0.70 0.41 15.42
N LEU A 147 -0.02 -0.71 15.70
CA LEU A 147 1.00 -0.83 16.74
C LEU A 147 2.16 0.16 16.54
N ALA A 148 2.41 0.62 15.32
CA ALA A 148 3.48 1.57 15.00
C ALA A 148 3.32 2.94 15.72
N GLN A 149 2.10 3.26 16.19
CA GLN A 149 1.78 4.51 16.87
C GLN A 149 2.01 4.45 18.40
N PHE A 150 2.24 3.28 18.96
CA PHE A 150 2.33 3.03 20.41
C PHE A 150 3.75 3.14 20.97
N TRP A 151 4.70 3.60 20.16
CA TRP A 151 6.09 3.72 20.56
C TRP A 151 6.85 4.69 19.68
N LEU A 152 8.00 5.11 20.16
CA LEU A 152 8.98 5.85 19.39
C LEU A 152 10.32 5.11 19.48
N ARG A 153 11.08 4.99 18.38
CA ARG A 153 12.42 4.38 18.40
C ARG A 153 13.44 5.32 19.07
N HIS A 154 13.23 5.51 20.36
CA HIS A 154 13.98 6.32 21.29
C HIS A 154 14.08 5.53 22.61
N ARG A 155 15.17 5.68 23.36
CA ARG A 155 15.43 4.87 24.57
C ARG A 155 14.28 4.86 25.59
N SER A 156 13.57 5.98 25.72
CA SER A 156 12.42 6.14 26.63
C SER A 156 11.08 5.82 25.98
N GLY A 157 11.02 5.61 24.67
CA GLY A 157 9.80 5.40 23.91
C GLY A 157 9.42 3.93 23.68
N LEU A 158 10.12 2.98 24.32
CA LEU A 158 9.95 1.55 24.09
C LEU A 158 9.11 0.83 25.17
N ALA A 159 8.85 1.49 26.30
CA ALA A 159 8.27 0.84 27.48
C ALA A 159 6.88 0.25 27.20
N LEU A 160 6.03 0.97 26.48
CA LEU A 160 4.65 0.58 26.24
C LEU A 160 4.53 -0.72 25.43
N ILE A 161 5.30 -0.85 24.34
CA ILE A 161 5.29 -2.07 23.51
C ILE A 161 6.00 -3.23 24.21
N ARG A 162 7.10 -2.98 24.93
CA ARG A 162 7.75 -4.06 25.71
C ARG A 162 6.79 -4.67 26.72
N GLU A 163 6.06 -3.84 27.45
CA GLU A 163 5.06 -4.29 28.40
C GLU A 163 3.92 -5.05 27.69
N PHE A 164 3.44 -4.56 26.56
CA PHE A 164 2.45 -5.26 25.74
C PHE A 164 2.94 -6.67 25.36
N LEU A 165 4.14 -6.78 24.77
CA LEU A 165 4.71 -8.05 24.34
C LEU A 165 4.94 -9.02 25.51
N ILE A 166 5.32 -8.52 26.69
CA ILE A 166 5.45 -9.33 27.92
C ILE A 166 4.09 -9.92 28.31
N ARG A 167 3.01 -9.14 28.23
CA ARG A 167 1.65 -9.60 28.56
C ARG A 167 1.13 -10.61 27.54
N VAL A 168 1.42 -10.41 26.26
CA VAL A 168 1.10 -11.40 25.22
C VAL A 168 1.81 -12.72 25.51
N ALA A 169 3.10 -12.68 25.88
CA ALA A 169 3.87 -13.87 26.22
C ALA A 169 3.35 -14.60 27.48
N ARG A 170 2.55 -13.93 28.33
CA ARG A 170 1.94 -14.50 29.54
C ARG A 170 0.48 -14.88 29.38
N ASP A 171 -0.10 -14.65 28.20
CA ASP A 171 -1.52 -14.87 27.92
C ASP A 171 -2.47 -14.03 28.82
N GLU A 172 -2.04 -12.82 29.17
CA GLU A 172 -2.73 -11.92 30.11
C GLU A 172 -3.64 -10.87 29.42
N GLN A 173 -3.95 -11.03 28.13
CA GLN A 173 -4.58 -9.95 27.32
C GLN A 173 -5.99 -10.24 26.82
N GLY A 174 -6.45 -11.49 26.92
CA GLY A 174 -7.73 -11.92 26.38
C GLY A 174 -7.83 -11.76 24.86
N GLN A 175 -9.07 -11.74 24.36
CA GLN A 175 -9.35 -11.67 22.93
C GLN A 175 -9.12 -10.26 22.39
N GLY A 176 -8.29 -10.14 21.34
CA GLY A 176 -7.99 -8.84 20.73
C GLY A 176 -7.42 -8.96 19.34
N VAL A 177 -7.54 -7.88 18.56
CA VAL A 177 -6.93 -7.75 17.23
C VAL A 177 -5.91 -6.62 17.25
N VAL A 178 -4.74 -6.85 16.66
CA VAL A 178 -3.68 -5.85 16.54
C VAL A 178 -3.31 -5.68 15.07
N GLY A 179 -3.57 -4.52 14.51
CA GLY A 179 -2.97 -4.11 13.24
C GLY A 179 -1.54 -3.61 13.46
N CYS A 180 -0.63 -3.95 12.55
CA CYS A 180 0.76 -3.53 12.63
C CYS A 180 1.36 -3.29 11.24
N SER A 181 2.04 -2.16 11.05
CA SER A 181 2.93 -1.97 9.90
C SER A 181 3.99 -3.07 9.85
N SER A 182 4.25 -3.64 8.68
CA SER A 182 5.27 -4.66 8.49
C SER A 182 6.68 -4.23 8.89
N TRP A 183 7.03 -2.96 8.73
CA TRP A 183 8.33 -2.42 9.15
C TRP A 183 8.43 -2.32 10.67
N CYS A 184 7.32 -1.96 11.34
CA CYS A 184 7.21 -1.99 12.79
C CYS A 184 7.35 -3.43 13.30
N TRP A 185 6.64 -4.36 12.67
CA TRP A 185 6.70 -5.77 13.03
C TRP A 185 8.10 -6.35 12.88
N GLU A 186 8.77 -6.12 11.75
CA GLU A 186 10.13 -6.61 11.50
C GLU A 186 11.12 -6.12 12.56
N PHE A 187 10.99 -4.86 12.99
CA PHE A 187 11.81 -4.31 14.07
C PHE A 187 11.58 -5.07 15.39
N TRP A 188 10.34 -5.28 15.79
CA TRP A 188 10.02 -5.93 17.07
C TRP A 188 10.30 -7.43 17.06
N ALA A 189 10.05 -8.12 15.94
CA ALA A 189 10.41 -9.53 15.77
C ALA A 189 11.92 -9.74 15.90
N HIS A 190 12.74 -8.81 15.40
CA HIS A 190 14.18 -8.85 15.60
C HIS A 190 14.59 -8.46 17.03
N TYR A 191 13.90 -7.47 17.62
CA TYR A 191 14.23 -6.95 18.96
C TYR A 191 13.86 -7.91 20.10
N MET A 192 12.77 -8.68 19.95
CA MET A 192 12.23 -9.63 20.93
C MET A 192 11.78 -10.93 20.24
N PRO A 193 12.72 -11.78 19.76
CA PRO A 193 12.40 -13.01 19.04
C PRO A 193 11.75 -14.10 19.91
N GLU A 194 11.84 -13.98 21.23
CA GLU A 194 11.31 -14.93 22.22
C GLU A 194 9.78 -14.90 22.33
N VAL A 195 9.12 -13.87 21.76
CA VAL A 195 7.67 -13.68 21.90
C VAL A 195 6.95 -14.53 20.84
N PRO A 196 6.16 -15.54 21.22
CA PRO A 196 5.60 -16.54 20.30
C PRO A 196 4.34 -16.03 19.58
N ILE A 197 4.45 -14.91 18.87
CA ILE A 197 3.34 -14.37 18.06
C ILE A 197 3.51 -14.81 16.62
N TYR A 198 2.46 -15.42 16.07
CA TYR A 198 2.39 -15.85 14.68
C TYR A 198 1.42 -14.94 13.91
N PRO A 199 1.91 -13.85 13.28
CA PRO A 199 1.02 -12.88 12.65
C PRO A 199 0.47 -13.38 11.32
N TYR A 200 -0.71 -12.89 10.97
CA TYR A 200 -1.35 -13.05 9.66
C TYR A 200 -1.13 -11.80 8.80
N THR A 201 -1.34 -11.94 7.51
CA THR A 201 -1.21 -10.85 6.53
C THR A 201 -2.20 -11.02 5.39
N LEU A 202 -2.43 -9.96 4.63
CA LEU A 202 -3.21 -10.05 3.40
C LEU A 202 -2.41 -10.85 2.36
N ALA A 203 -3.06 -11.79 1.69
CA ALA A 203 -2.43 -12.49 0.58
C ALA A 203 -1.97 -11.50 -0.52
N PRO A 204 -0.80 -11.71 -1.12
CA PRO A 204 -0.31 -10.85 -2.19
C PRO A 204 -1.17 -11.00 -3.44
N LEU A 205 -1.49 -9.90 -4.10
CA LEU A 205 -2.19 -9.95 -5.38
C LEU A 205 -1.20 -10.23 -6.52
N ASP A 206 -1.41 -11.35 -7.21
CA ASP A 206 -0.75 -11.63 -8.48
C ASP A 206 -1.49 -10.96 -9.65
N GLY A 207 -1.06 -11.24 -10.88
CA GLY A 207 -1.67 -10.63 -12.07
C GLY A 207 -3.15 -10.99 -12.26
N ALA A 208 -3.57 -12.19 -11.84
CA ALA A 208 -4.96 -12.61 -11.93
C ALA A 208 -5.79 -11.94 -10.81
N GLY A 209 -5.30 -11.97 -9.58
CA GLY A 209 -5.95 -11.30 -8.44
C GLY A 209 -6.08 -9.79 -8.64
N LEU A 210 -5.10 -9.12 -9.27
CA LEU A 210 -5.24 -7.72 -9.67
C LEU A 210 -6.31 -7.51 -10.73
N ALA A 211 -6.44 -8.41 -11.71
CA ALA A 211 -7.47 -8.31 -12.74
C ALA A 211 -8.86 -8.39 -12.11
N ASP A 212 -9.11 -9.42 -11.30
CA ASP A 212 -10.39 -9.62 -10.61
C ASP A 212 -10.71 -8.44 -9.71
N TRP A 213 -9.71 -7.95 -8.95
CA TRP A 213 -9.90 -6.84 -8.05
C TRP A 213 -10.18 -5.52 -8.78
N PHE A 214 -9.45 -5.20 -9.86
CA PHE A 214 -9.70 -3.98 -10.65
C PHE A 214 -11.04 -4.03 -11.38
N THR A 215 -11.41 -5.17 -11.96
CA THR A 215 -12.73 -5.38 -12.57
C THR A 215 -13.82 -5.12 -11.54
N ALA A 216 -13.69 -5.70 -10.35
CA ALA A 216 -14.70 -5.53 -9.31
C ALA A 216 -14.75 -4.12 -8.71
N LEU A 217 -13.63 -3.41 -8.61
CA LEU A 217 -13.62 -1.98 -8.25
C LEU A 217 -14.34 -1.13 -9.29
N ALA A 218 -14.10 -1.39 -10.57
CA ALA A 218 -14.70 -0.63 -11.67
C ALA A 218 -16.18 -0.96 -11.93
N ARG A 219 -16.75 -1.94 -11.23
CA ARG A 219 -18.19 -2.26 -11.32
C ARG A 219 -19.01 -1.10 -10.75
N ASN A 220 -19.49 -0.25 -11.64
CA ASN A 220 -20.50 0.75 -11.34
C ASN A 220 -21.85 0.04 -11.08
N PRO A 221 -22.74 0.51 -10.18
CA PRO A 221 -24.13 0.04 -10.06
C PRO A 221 -24.91 -0.10 -11.38
N HIS A 222 -24.50 0.62 -12.43
CA HIS A 222 -25.07 0.51 -13.78
C HIS A 222 -24.48 -0.63 -14.66
N GLY A 223 -23.63 -1.51 -14.11
CA GLY A 223 -23.20 -2.75 -14.79
C GLY A 223 -22.26 -2.57 -16.01
N ARG A 224 -21.69 -1.38 -16.24
CA ARG A 224 -20.78 -1.15 -17.37
C ARG A 224 -19.43 -1.84 -17.13
N ALA A 225 -19.05 -2.78 -18.00
CA ALA A 225 -17.75 -3.43 -17.97
C ALA A 225 -16.63 -2.49 -18.46
N LEU A 226 -15.59 -2.32 -17.65
CA LEU A 226 -14.40 -1.54 -18.01
C LEU A 226 -13.55 -2.31 -19.03
N ARG A 227 -13.17 -1.66 -20.13
CA ARG A 227 -12.29 -2.22 -21.16
C ARG A 227 -10.98 -1.48 -21.17
N VAL A 228 -9.88 -2.20 -20.92
CA VAL A 228 -8.55 -1.57 -20.86
C VAL A 228 -7.56 -2.23 -21.81
N ARG A 229 -7.01 -1.44 -22.73
CA ARG A 229 -6.00 -1.86 -23.71
C ARG A 229 -4.66 -1.20 -23.46
N MET A 230 -3.60 -1.86 -23.87
CA MET A 230 -2.24 -1.30 -23.86
C MET A 230 -2.10 -0.22 -24.93
N ALA A 231 -1.56 0.95 -24.58
CA ALA A 231 -1.38 2.06 -25.52
C ALA A 231 -0.36 1.78 -26.64
N ASN A 232 0.52 0.79 -26.48
CA ASN A 232 1.61 0.51 -27.41
C ASN A 232 1.36 -0.65 -28.39
N ASN A 233 0.47 -1.58 -28.07
CA ASN A 233 0.24 -2.77 -28.89
C ASN A 233 -1.23 -3.22 -28.94
N ASP A 234 -2.14 -2.42 -28.39
CA ASP A 234 -3.59 -2.66 -28.31
C ASP A 234 -3.99 -4.03 -27.70
N ARG A 235 -3.07 -4.75 -27.03
CA ARG A 235 -3.37 -5.97 -26.27
C ARG A 235 -4.21 -5.65 -25.05
N TRP A 236 -4.99 -6.62 -24.58
CA TRP A 236 -5.83 -6.46 -23.39
C TRP A 236 -4.99 -6.43 -22.12
N ALA A 237 -5.05 -5.32 -21.40
CA ALA A 237 -4.53 -5.22 -20.03
C ALA A 237 -5.55 -5.75 -19.02
N LEU A 238 -6.83 -5.43 -19.24
CA LEU A 238 -7.98 -6.00 -18.53
C LEU A 238 -8.94 -6.59 -19.56
N LEU A 239 -9.28 -7.87 -19.41
CA LEU A 239 -10.22 -8.55 -20.30
C LEU A 239 -11.65 -8.11 -19.97
N PRO A 240 -12.50 -7.84 -20.99
CA PRO A 240 -13.92 -7.60 -20.76
C PRO A 240 -14.62 -8.84 -20.23
N ASP A 241 -15.67 -8.63 -19.44
CA ASP A 241 -16.55 -9.71 -18.95
C ASP A 241 -17.08 -10.54 -20.13
N GLY A 242 -16.91 -11.85 -20.07
CA GLY A 242 -17.36 -12.80 -21.10
C GLY A 242 -16.43 -12.98 -22.31
N ALA A 243 -15.27 -12.30 -22.36
CA ALA A 243 -14.28 -12.55 -23.39
C ALA A 243 -13.57 -13.90 -23.20
N CYS A 244 -13.28 -14.59 -24.32
CA CYS A 244 -12.49 -15.81 -24.30
C CYS A 244 -11.03 -15.48 -23.93
N ASP A 245 -10.44 -16.24 -23.00
CA ASP A 245 -9.06 -16.09 -22.52
C ASP A 245 -8.08 -16.60 -23.58
N ASP A 246 -7.98 -15.85 -24.68
CA ASP A 246 -7.00 -16.07 -25.73
C ASP A 246 -5.66 -15.46 -25.28
N ALA A 247 -4.75 -16.32 -24.81
CA ALA A 247 -3.48 -15.92 -24.22
C ALA A 247 -2.65 -15.00 -25.15
N ASP A 248 -2.78 -15.13 -26.47
CA ASP A 248 -2.04 -14.33 -27.44
C ASP A 248 -2.50 -12.87 -27.49
N LYS A 249 -3.74 -12.58 -27.05
CA LYS A 249 -4.31 -11.22 -27.01
C LYS A 249 -4.12 -10.54 -25.65
N ARG A 250 -3.66 -11.26 -24.64
CA ARG A 250 -3.47 -10.75 -23.27
C ARG A 250 -2.08 -10.13 -23.09
N SER A 251 -2.03 -9.03 -22.34
CA SER A 251 -0.78 -8.38 -21.94
C SER A 251 -0.25 -8.98 -20.63
N THR A 252 1.08 -9.03 -20.47
CA THR A 252 1.74 -9.37 -19.20
C THR A 252 1.73 -8.19 -18.20
N PHE A 253 1.09 -7.07 -18.55
CA PHE A 253 1.09 -5.84 -17.77
C PHE A 253 0.69 -6.05 -16.31
N LEU A 254 -0.43 -6.74 -16.02
CA LEU A 254 -0.89 -6.94 -14.64
C LEU A 254 0.05 -7.85 -13.84
N GLN A 255 0.67 -8.84 -14.49
CA GLN A 255 1.71 -9.67 -13.85
C GLN A 255 2.93 -8.82 -13.49
N ASP A 256 3.40 -7.98 -14.41
CA ASP A 256 4.53 -7.09 -14.17
C ASP A 256 4.19 -5.97 -13.15
N LEU A 257 2.93 -5.54 -13.09
CA LEU A 257 2.43 -4.59 -12.10
C LEU A 257 2.40 -5.24 -10.71
N ALA A 258 1.88 -6.45 -10.58
CA ALA A 258 1.89 -7.23 -9.35
C ALA A 258 3.33 -7.39 -8.83
N ALA A 259 4.27 -7.78 -9.69
CA ALA A 259 5.68 -7.89 -9.34
C ALA A 259 6.29 -6.54 -8.92
N LYS A 260 5.97 -5.44 -9.64
CA LYS A 260 6.46 -4.08 -9.31
C LYS A 260 5.95 -3.58 -7.96
N ALA A 261 4.69 -3.87 -7.65
CA ALA A 261 4.04 -3.55 -6.39
C ALA A 261 4.32 -4.58 -5.29
N ARG A 262 5.02 -5.68 -5.62
CA ARG A 262 5.22 -6.84 -4.75
C ARG A 262 3.91 -7.38 -4.16
N GLY A 263 2.83 -7.36 -4.94
CA GLY A 263 1.50 -7.80 -4.50
C GLY A 263 0.76 -6.85 -3.56
N ASN A 264 1.30 -5.66 -3.29
CA ASN A 264 0.64 -4.64 -2.49
C ASN A 264 -0.50 -3.96 -3.27
N SER A 265 -1.74 -4.18 -2.82
CA SER A 265 -2.94 -3.71 -3.50
C SER A 265 -2.98 -2.18 -3.66
N GLY A 266 -2.67 -1.39 -2.63
CA GLY A 266 -2.70 0.07 -2.73
C GLY A 266 -1.62 0.64 -3.64
N VAL A 267 -0.41 0.06 -3.62
CA VAL A 267 0.67 0.46 -4.54
C VAL A 267 0.30 0.11 -5.99
N ALA A 268 -0.24 -1.09 -6.22
CA ALA A 268 -0.69 -1.51 -7.54
C ALA A 268 -1.79 -0.59 -8.07
N LEU A 269 -2.80 -0.27 -7.26
CA LEU A 269 -3.89 0.63 -7.63
C LEU A 269 -3.39 2.06 -7.90
N ALA A 270 -2.44 2.57 -7.12
CA ALA A 270 -1.88 3.90 -7.36
C ALA A 270 -1.13 3.98 -8.70
N ILE A 271 -0.29 2.98 -9.00
CA ILE A 271 0.42 2.89 -10.28
C ILE A 271 -0.58 2.71 -11.43
N TRP A 272 -1.60 1.86 -11.26
CA TRP A 272 -2.67 1.67 -12.25
C TRP A 272 -3.38 2.99 -12.57
N ARG A 273 -3.84 3.71 -11.54
CA ARG A 273 -4.51 5.02 -11.69
C ARG A 273 -3.65 6.05 -12.41
N GLN A 274 -2.32 6.00 -12.24
CA GLN A 274 -1.39 6.88 -12.94
C GLN A 274 -1.13 6.44 -14.40
N ALA A 275 -1.23 5.14 -14.67
CA ALA A 275 -0.97 4.56 -15.99
C ALA A 275 -2.14 4.75 -16.97
N LEU A 276 -3.36 4.96 -16.46
CA LEU A 276 -4.56 5.09 -17.27
C LEU A 276 -4.60 6.39 -18.09
N GLN A 277 -5.08 6.27 -19.32
CA GLN A 277 -5.25 7.34 -20.30
C GLN A 277 -6.58 7.18 -21.03
N THR A 278 -7.05 8.27 -21.62
CA THR A 278 -8.18 8.30 -22.57
C THR A 278 -7.72 8.77 -23.94
N GLU A 279 -8.51 8.45 -24.96
CA GLU A 279 -8.42 9.16 -26.24
C GLU A 279 -8.66 10.67 -25.97
N PRO A 280 -7.91 11.57 -26.63
CA PRO A 280 -8.19 12.99 -26.58
C PRO A 280 -9.45 13.22 -27.42
N GLU A 281 -10.60 12.85 -26.87
CA GLU A 281 -11.85 13.39 -27.35
C GLU A 281 -11.79 14.89 -27.03
N GLY A 282 -11.96 15.71 -28.08
CA GLY A 282 -12.08 17.15 -27.94
C GLY A 282 -13.22 17.49 -26.98
N ASP A 283 -13.19 18.70 -26.44
CA ASP A 283 -14.19 19.27 -25.53
C ASP A 283 -15.63 19.20 -26.10
N GLU A 284 -16.25 18.02 -26.11
CA GLU A 284 -17.64 17.80 -26.46
C GLU A 284 -18.33 17.16 -25.25
N ASP A 285 -19.01 18.05 -24.52
CA ASP A 285 -20.15 17.82 -23.64
C ASP A 285 -19.89 17.29 -22.23
N ASP A 286 -19.24 18.13 -21.42
CA ASP A 286 -19.45 18.23 -19.97
C ASP A 286 -20.55 19.30 -19.65
N GLU A 287 -21.48 19.55 -20.59
CA GLU A 287 -22.72 20.30 -20.34
C GLU A 287 -23.89 19.32 -20.31
N ASP A 288 -24.52 19.22 -19.13
CA ASP A 288 -25.82 18.57 -18.90
C ASP A 288 -25.97 17.13 -19.40
N ASP A 289 -25.59 16.15 -18.58
CA ASP A 289 -26.19 14.81 -18.63
C ASP A 289 -27.69 15.01 -18.30
N PRO A 290 -28.62 14.99 -19.28
CA PRO A 290 -30.02 15.16 -18.97
C PRO A 290 -30.45 13.91 -18.21
N ALA A 291 -31.38 14.07 -17.27
CA ALA A 291 -31.99 12.92 -16.58
C ALA A 291 -32.39 11.84 -17.61
N PRO A 292 -32.10 10.55 -17.35
CA PRO A 292 -32.30 9.51 -18.34
C PRO A 292 -33.77 9.45 -18.76
N ASP A 293 -34.00 9.55 -20.08
CA ASP A 293 -35.32 9.38 -20.69
C ASP A 293 -35.80 7.94 -20.40
N PRO A 294 -36.97 7.72 -19.76
CA PRO A 294 -37.40 6.39 -19.31
C PRO A 294 -37.75 5.41 -20.44
N ALA A 295 -37.48 5.77 -21.70
CA ALA A 295 -37.76 4.98 -22.89
C ALA A 295 -36.51 4.36 -23.55
N GLU A 296 -35.29 4.63 -23.07
CA GLU A 296 -34.11 3.93 -23.57
C GLU A 296 -33.98 2.55 -22.94
N THR A 297 -34.09 1.53 -23.77
CA THR A 297 -33.81 0.14 -23.43
C THR A 297 -32.34 0.02 -23.00
N PRO A 298 -32.00 -0.76 -21.95
CA PRO A 298 -30.66 -0.77 -21.33
C PRO A 298 -29.54 -1.40 -22.18
N GLU A 299 -29.72 -1.61 -23.49
CA GLU A 299 -28.86 -2.50 -24.29
C GLU A 299 -27.77 -1.82 -25.14
N THR A 300 -27.65 -0.50 -25.20
CA THR A 300 -26.62 0.13 -26.06
C THR A 300 -25.85 1.30 -25.43
N SER A 301 -25.53 1.21 -24.13
CA SER A 301 -24.47 2.06 -23.57
C SER A 301 -23.10 1.61 -24.10
N LYS A 302 -22.42 2.46 -24.89
CA LYS A 302 -21.06 2.18 -25.37
C LYS A 302 -20.14 1.83 -24.18
N PRO A 303 -19.29 0.81 -24.32
CA PRO A 303 -18.27 0.48 -23.32
C PRO A 303 -17.33 1.66 -23.08
N CYS A 304 -16.85 1.81 -21.85
CA CYS A 304 -15.80 2.75 -21.56
C CYS A 304 -14.46 2.15 -21.96
N ASP A 305 -13.96 2.55 -23.13
CA ASP A 305 -12.63 2.19 -23.59
C ASP A 305 -11.61 3.14 -22.95
N CYS A 306 -10.59 2.57 -22.30
CA CYS A 306 -9.44 3.32 -21.82
C CYS A 306 -8.14 2.59 -22.15
N TRP A 307 -7.05 3.34 -22.17
CA TRP A 307 -5.72 2.83 -22.46
C TRP A 307 -4.84 2.87 -21.22
N VAL A 308 -3.87 1.96 -21.18
CA VAL A 308 -2.85 1.93 -20.15
C VAL A 308 -1.47 2.09 -20.76
N LEU A 309 -0.68 3.00 -20.20
CA LEU A 309 0.71 3.15 -20.56
C LEU A 309 1.53 1.92 -20.13
N PRO A 310 2.49 1.47 -20.96
CA PRO A 310 3.51 0.52 -20.53
C PRO A 310 4.22 0.98 -19.25
N LEU A 311 4.54 0.05 -18.35
CA LEU A 311 5.10 0.34 -17.03
C LEU A 311 6.45 1.07 -17.03
N ASP A 312 7.18 1.03 -18.15
CA ASP A 312 8.44 1.75 -18.35
C ASP A 312 8.24 3.20 -18.81
N ARG A 313 7.07 3.55 -19.34
CA ARG A 313 6.69 4.93 -19.66
C ARG A 313 6.04 5.67 -18.48
N ILE A 314 5.75 4.98 -17.37
CA ILE A 314 5.22 5.62 -16.16
C ILE A 314 6.36 6.23 -15.34
N THR A 315 6.34 7.55 -15.20
CA THR A 315 7.26 8.28 -14.31
C THR A 315 6.85 8.10 -12.86
N LEU A 316 7.60 7.28 -12.12
CA LEU A 316 7.43 7.15 -10.67
C LEU A 316 8.46 8.00 -9.92
N PRO A 317 8.12 8.51 -8.71
CA PRO A 317 9.06 9.22 -7.86
C PRO A 317 10.37 8.44 -7.67
N GLY A 318 11.49 9.16 -7.70
CA GLY A 318 12.83 8.59 -7.62
C GLY A 318 13.65 9.25 -6.52
N MET A 319 14.61 8.49 -5.95
CA MET A 319 15.55 9.06 -5.00
C MET A 319 16.40 10.16 -5.66
N PRO A 320 16.62 11.32 -5.00
CA PRO A 320 17.54 12.34 -5.49
C PRO A 320 18.94 11.78 -5.73
N GLY A 321 19.61 12.15 -6.83
CA GLY A 321 20.91 11.53 -7.22
C GLY A 321 22.04 11.66 -6.19
N ASN A 322 21.97 12.63 -5.27
CA ASN A 322 22.91 12.85 -4.18
C ASN A 322 22.34 12.39 -2.82
N SER A 323 21.47 11.38 -2.79
CA SER A 323 20.73 11.09 -1.56
C SER A 323 21.67 10.71 -0.41
N SER A 324 21.63 11.53 0.64
CA SER A 324 22.45 11.36 1.83
C SER A 324 21.85 10.31 2.77
N ARG A 325 22.68 9.78 3.67
CA ARG A 325 22.23 8.87 4.74
C ARG A 325 21.16 9.51 5.65
N LYS A 326 21.10 10.84 5.73
CA LYS A 326 20.07 11.56 6.49
C LYS A 326 18.67 11.31 5.89
N LEU A 327 18.56 11.33 4.57
CA LEU A 327 17.30 11.07 3.87
C LEU A 327 16.81 9.64 4.13
N THR A 328 17.71 8.66 4.09
CA THR A 328 17.34 7.25 4.36
C THR A 328 16.96 7.01 5.80
N HIS A 329 17.61 7.68 6.77
CA HIS A 329 17.17 7.62 8.17
C HIS A 329 15.75 8.14 8.38
N LEU A 330 15.40 9.27 7.75
CA LEU A 330 14.05 9.84 7.85
C LEU A 330 13.01 8.93 7.20
N LEU A 331 13.28 8.44 5.98
CA LEU A 331 12.39 7.53 5.28
C LEU A 331 12.16 6.23 6.06
N HIS A 332 13.23 5.64 6.62
CA HIS A 332 13.11 4.46 7.47
C HIS A 332 12.29 4.74 8.74
N ALA A 333 12.53 5.87 9.42
CA ALA A 333 11.76 6.27 10.58
C ALA A 333 10.26 6.44 10.28
N MET A 334 9.91 7.03 9.13
CA MET A 334 8.52 7.15 8.70
C MET A 334 7.87 5.80 8.43
N LEU A 335 8.56 4.85 7.78
CA LEU A 335 8.02 3.52 7.51
C LEU A 335 7.84 2.70 8.80
N LEU A 336 8.78 2.85 9.74
CA LEU A 336 8.75 2.18 11.04
C LEU A 336 7.56 2.63 11.91
N HIS A 337 7.19 3.91 11.83
CA HIS A 337 6.17 4.53 12.68
C HIS A 337 4.87 4.91 11.95
N SER A 338 4.69 4.49 10.69
CA SER A 338 3.53 4.89 9.85
C SER A 338 3.37 6.42 9.71
N GLY A 339 4.49 7.15 9.78
CA GLY A 339 4.58 8.60 9.75
C GLY A 339 4.88 9.25 11.10
N LEU A 340 5.51 10.43 11.07
CA LEU A 340 5.93 11.15 12.28
C LEU A 340 5.92 12.66 12.07
N SER A 341 5.71 13.44 13.14
CA SER A 341 5.95 14.89 13.14
C SER A 341 7.45 15.20 13.00
N GLU A 342 7.80 16.44 12.65
CA GLU A 342 9.21 16.85 12.55
C GLU A 342 9.98 16.66 13.86
N GLU A 343 9.36 17.01 14.99
CA GLU A 343 9.93 16.80 16.32
C GLU A 343 10.20 15.31 16.59
N ARG A 344 9.22 14.44 16.31
CA ARG A 344 9.39 12.99 16.52
C ARG A 344 10.41 12.39 15.54
N LEU A 345 10.55 12.95 14.34
CA LEU A 345 11.61 12.57 13.40
C LEU A 345 13.00 12.95 13.93
N ALA A 346 13.16 14.15 14.48
CA ALA A 346 14.41 14.60 15.10
C ALA A 346 14.80 13.65 16.24
N LEU A 347 13.86 13.34 17.14
CA LEU A 347 14.07 12.41 18.27
C LEU A 347 14.42 10.98 17.81
N THR A 348 13.75 10.48 16.77
CA THR A 348 13.95 9.11 16.26
C THR A 348 15.26 8.95 15.48
N THR A 349 15.65 9.98 14.74
CA THR A 349 16.83 9.92 13.87
C THR A 349 18.10 10.48 14.50
N GLY A 350 17.96 11.27 15.57
CA GLY A 350 19.06 12.02 16.19
C GLY A 350 19.56 13.20 15.35
N LEU A 351 18.84 13.57 14.29
CA LEU A 351 19.11 14.77 13.49
C LEU A 351 18.59 16.01 14.20
N ASN A 352 19.23 17.15 13.98
CA ASN A 352 18.68 18.41 14.47
C ASN A 352 17.53 18.92 13.59
N ASP A 353 16.73 19.84 14.11
CA ASP A 353 15.52 20.34 13.45
C ASP A 353 15.80 20.92 12.05
N GLN A 354 16.88 21.67 11.88
CA GLN A 354 17.24 22.25 10.58
C GLN A 354 17.58 21.15 9.55
N GLU A 355 18.31 20.13 9.97
CA GLU A 355 18.63 18.97 9.12
C GLU A 355 17.38 18.21 8.71
N VAL A 356 16.43 18.04 9.64
CA VAL A 356 15.12 17.42 9.38
C VAL A 356 14.36 18.24 8.35
N SER A 357 14.14 19.54 8.58
CA SER A 357 13.34 20.38 7.69
C SER A 357 13.95 20.49 6.28
N VAL A 358 15.27 20.65 6.14
CA VAL A 358 15.95 20.68 4.82
C VAL A 358 15.80 19.34 4.10
N SER A 359 15.94 18.24 4.82
CA SER A 359 15.81 16.89 4.27
C SER A 359 14.38 16.60 3.82
N LEU A 360 13.38 17.00 4.61
CA LEU A 360 11.96 16.87 4.26
C LEU A 360 11.61 17.70 3.03
N ALA A 361 12.12 18.92 2.92
CA ALA A 361 11.95 19.75 1.72
C ALA A 361 12.54 19.08 0.46
N ALA A 362 13.69 18.40 0.59
CA ALA A 362 14.28 17.65 -0.52
C ALA A 362 13.45 16.41 -0.90
N LEU A 363 12.95 15.65 0.08
CA LEU A 363 12.10 14.49 -0.15
C LEU A 363 10.74 14.86 -0.75
N ARG A 364 10.15 15.97 -0.30
CA ARG A 364 8.87 16.48 -0.81
C ARG A 364 8.99 16.94 -2.26
N ARG A 365 10.06 17.65 -2.63
CA ARG A 365 10.34 18.02 -4.03
C ARG A 365 10.56 16.82 -4.94
N ALA A 366 11.02 15.70 -4.39
CA ALA A 366 11.16 14.43 -5.09
C ALA A 366 9.88 13.57 -5.06
N GLU A 367 8.78 14.10 -4.51
CA GLU A 367 7.47 13.42 -4.39
C GLU A 367 7.52 12.11 -3.58
N LEU A 368 8.53 11.95 -2.73
CA LEU A 368 8.73 10.75 -1.91
C LEU A 368 7.97 10.81 -0.58
N VAL A 369 7.69 12.01 -0.09
CA VAL A 369 6.97 12.24 1.17
C VAL A 369 5.90 13.31 1.02
N VAL A 370 4.87 13.20 1.85
CA VAL A 370 3.75 14.15 1.97
C VAL A 370 3.52 14.46 3.44
N GLN A 371 2.99 15.65 3.72
CA GLN A 371 2.56 16.05 5.05
C GLN A 371 1.04 15.92 5.14
N GLU A 372 0.55 14.98 5.96
CA GLU A 372 -0.87 14.67 6.13
C GLU A 372 -1.17 14.34 7.60
N GLY A 373 -2.30 14.82 8.12
CA GLY A 373 -2.73 14.50 9.49
C GLY A 373 -1.75 14.92 10.58
N GLY A 374 -1.02 16.02 10.39
CA GLY A 374 -0.05 16.54 11.36
C GLY A 374 1.33 15.85 11.34
N GLY A 375 1.57 14.91 10.42
CA GLY A 375 2.85 14.20 10.30
C GLY A 375 3.33 14.05 8.85
N TRP A 376 4.60 13.66 8.71
CA TRP A 376 5.24 13.33 7.45
C TRP A 376 5.20 11.83 7.19
N ARG A 377 4.78 11.45 5.98
CA ARG A 377 4.62 10.06 5.54
C ARG A 377 5.24 9.86 4.17
N VAL A 378 5.67 8.64 3.88
CA VAL A 378 6.08 8.23 2.53
C VAL A 378 4.86 8.21 1.61
N THR A 379 5.01 8.64 0.36
CA THR A 379 3.92 8.57 -0.64
C THR A 379 3.76 7.15 -1.19
N VAL A 380 2.54 6.78 -1.59
CA VAL A 380 2.25 5.45 -2.17
C VAL A 380 3.12 5.18 -3.40
N LEU A 381 3.24 6.17 -4.30
CA LEU A 381 4.02 6.04 -5.54
C LEU A 381 5.54 6.10 -5.29
N GLY A 382 5.98 6.77 -4.23
CA GLY A 382 7.39 6.83 -3.84
C GLY A 382 7.89 5.58 -3.10
N TYR A 383 6.99 4.83 -2.45
CA TYR A 383 7.34 3.66 -1.65
C TYR A 383 8.24 2.63 -2.36
N PRO A 384 8.01 2.23 -3.63
CA PRO A 384 8.90 1.29 -4.32
C PRO A 384 10.34 1.80 -4.47
N ALA A 385 10.53 3.11 -4.66
CA ALA A 385 11.85 3.72 -4.77
C ALA A 385 12.53 3.80 -3.40
N VAL A 386 11.79 4.21 -2.37
CA VAL A 386 12.26 4.24 -0.97
C VAL A 386 12.70 2.86 -0.52
N ARG A 387 11.86 1.84 -0.70
CA ARG A 387 12.15 0.45 -0.33
C ARG A 387 13.43 -0.07 -0.98
N ARG A 388 13.57 0.12 -2.30
CA ARG A 388 14.78 -0.28 -3.04
C ARG A 388 16.03 0.43 -2.51
N ARG A 389 15.90 1.70 -2.13
CA ARG A 389 17.02 2.46 -1.58
C ARG A 389 17.41 2.00 -0.17
N LEU A 390 16.43 1.74 0.68
CA LEU A 390 16.70 1.17 2.01
C LEU A 390 17.38 -0.20 1.89
N GLN A 391 16.97 -1.01 0.92
CA GLN A 391 17.64 -2.27 0.59
C GLN A 391 19.12 -2.07 0.20
N SER A 392 19.39 -1.14 -0.73
CA SER A 392 20.77 -0.90 -1.19
C SER A 392 21.68 -0.35 -0.10
N ASP A 393 21.11 0.39 0.85
CA ASP A 393 21.84 0.99 1.96
C ASP A 393 21.98 0.02 3.16
N GLY A 394 21.47 -1.22 3.04
CA GLY A 394 21.66 -2.30 4.01
C GLY A 394 20.70 -2.26 5.21
N TYR A 395 19.56 -1.58 5.10
CA TYR A 395 18.55 -1.61 6.15
C TYR A 395 17.85 -2.98 6.21
N PRO A 396 17.46 -3.45 7.40
CA PRO A 396 16.56 -4.58 7.52
C PRO A 396 15.24 -4.23 6.82
N LEU A 397 14.78 -5.13 5.96
CA LEU A 397 13.52 -4.98 5.25
C LEU A 397 12.51 -5.95 5.85
N ASP A 398 11.26 -5.52 5.87
CA ASP A 398 10.15 -6.47 5.99
C ASP A 398 10.12 -7.46 4.82
N ARG A 399 9.43 -8.58 4.98
CA ARG A 399 9.36 -9.63 3.94
C ARG A 399 8.54 -9.25 2.69
N PHE A 400 7.71 -8.21 2.76
CA PHE A 400 6.63 -7.89 1.81
C PHE A 400 7.08 -7.11 0.57
#